data_AF-A0A3D3E4F2-F1
#
_entry.id   AF-A0A3D3E4F2-F1
#
_cell.length_a   1.000
_cell.length_b   1.000
_cell.length_c   1.000
_cell.angle_alpha   90.00
_cell.angle_beta   90.00
_cell.angle_gamma   90.00
#
_symmetry.space_group_name_H-M   'P 1'
#
loop_
_entity.id
_entity.type
_entity.pdbx_description
1 polymer ?
#
loop_
_entity_poly.entity_id
_entity_poly.type
_entity_poly.pdbx_seq_one_letter_code
_entity_poly.pdbx_strand_id
1 'polypeptide(L)' 'MANSNQATNPYVLVLYYSRGGTTAKMAQAIAQGVEKVSGIEAR' A
#
# COMPACT_ATOMS: atom_id res chain seq x y z
N MET A 1 -26.38 12.20 17.37
CA MET A 1 -26.00 12.71 16.04
C MET A 1 -24.48 12.62 15.92
N ALA A 2 -23.98 11.60 15.21
CA ALA A 2 -22.65 11.50 14.60
C ALA A 2 -22.39 9.99 14.36
N ASN A 3 -22.78 9.50 13.18
CA ASN A 3 -22.43 8.14 12.77
C ASN A 3 -20.99 8.22 12.23
N SER A 4 -20.01 7.83 13.04
CA SER A 4 -18.58 7.92 12.72
C SER A 4 -18.11 6.77 11.82
N ASN A 5 -18.79 6.56 10.68
CA ASN A 5 -18.31 5.65 9.65
C ASN A 5 -17.56 6.46 8.58
N GLN A 6 -16.47 7.11 8.99
CA GLN A 6 -15.48 7.59 8.02
C GLN A 6 -14.82 6.33 7.46
N ALA A 7 -15.26 5.89 6.29
CA ALA A 7 -14.64 4.77 5.59
C ALA A 7 -13.21 5.20 5.25
N THR A 8 -12.26 4.90 6.13
CA THR A 8 -10.85 4.95 5.79
C THR A 8 -10.63 3.90 4.73
N ASN A 9 -10.23 4.32 3.54
CA ASN A 9 -9.77 3.42 2.50
C ASN A 9 -8.79 2.41 3.12
N PRO A 10 -8.95 1.10 2.89
CA PRO A 10 -7.99 0.10 3.34
C PRO A 10 -6.57 0.51 2.94
N TYR A 11 -5.66 0.42 3.90
CA TYR A 11 -4.29 0.89 3.75
C TYR A 11 -3.30 -0.27 3.91
N VAL A 12 -2.38 -0.41 2.96
CA VAL A 12 -1.38 -1.48 2.94
C VAL A 12 0.03 -0.87 2.97
N LEU A 13 0.83 -1.27 3.96
CA LEU A 13 2.24 -0.86 4.07
C LEU A 13 3.15 -1.95 3.49
N VAL A 14 3.92 -1.63 2.46
CA VAL A 14 4.88 -2.53 1.81
C VAL A 14 6.28 -2.29 2.35
N LEU A 15 6.64 -3.00 3.42
CA LEU A 15 7.99 -2.95 3.98
C LEU A 15 8.92 -3.90 3.23
N TYR A 16 10.08 -3.41 2.82
CA TYR A 16 11.14 -4.24 2.28
C TYR A 16 12.50 -3.86 2.83
N TYR A 17 13.36 -4.87 2.96
CA TYR A 17 14.78 -4.70 3.23
C TYR A 17 15.58 -5.31 2.09
N SER A 18 16.62 -4.62 1.66
CA SER A 18 17.51 -5.08 0.60
C SER A 18 18.89 -4.51 0.83
N ARG A 19 19.86 -5.35 1.19
CA ARG A 19 21.24 -4.91 1.42
C ARG A 19 21.83 -4.16 0.21
N GLY A 20 21.49 -4.61 -1.00
CA GLY A 20 21.98 -4.04 -2.26
C GLY A 20 20.91 -3.36 -3.11
N GLY A 21 19.72 -3.11 -2.57
CA GLY A 21 18.62 -2.49 -3.32
C GLY A 21 18.01 -3.33 -4.46
N THR A 22 18.46 -4.58 -4.65
CA THR A 22 18.03 -5.45 -5.76
C THR A 22 16.54 -5.77 -5.71
N THR A 23 15.91 -5.66 -4.54
CA THR A 23 14.47 -5.90 -4.35
C THR A 23 13.63 -4.63 -4.29
N ALA A 24 14.23 -3.43 -4.40
CA ALA A 24 13.49 -2.16 -4.36
C ALA A 24 12.44 -2.06 -5.48
N LYS A 25 12.82 -2.44 -6.71
CA LYS A 25 11.90 -2.46 -7.86
C LYS A 25 10.75 -3.46 -7.66
N MET A 26 11.01 -4.58 -7.01
CA MET A 26 9.98 -5.57 -6.70
C MET A 26 8.98 -5.01 -5.67
N ALA A 27 9.46 -4.37 -4.60
CA ALA A 27 8.59 -3.73 -3.61
C ALA A 27 7.73 -2.63 -4.22
N GLN A 28 8.30 -1.80 -5.10
CA GLN A 28 7.55 -0.80 -5.86
C GLN A 28 6.47 -1.43 -6.75
N ALA A 29 6.80 -2.52 -7.46
CA ALA A 29 5.82 -3.22 -8.29
C ALA A 29 4.67 -3.82 -7.46
N ILE A 30 4.95 -4.28 -6.23
CA ILE A 30 3.93 -4.75 -5.30
C ILE A 30 3.00 -3.60 -4.89
N ALA A 31 3.55 -2.46 -4.46
CA ALA A 31 2.75 -1.28 -4.09
C ALA A 31 1.86 -0.80 -5.26
N GLN A 32 2.43 -0.70 -6.46
CA GLN A 32 1.67 -0.37 -7.68
C GLN A 32 0.59 -1.41 -8.00
N GLY A 33 0.84 -2.69 -7.72
CA GLY A 33 -0.13 -3.76 -7.88
C GLY A 33 -1.32 -3.61 -6.91
N VAL A 34 -1.06 -3.21 -5.67
CA VAL A 34 -2.09 -2.94 -4.66
C VAL A 34 -2.96 -1.75 -5.09
N GLU A 35 -2.35 -0.66 -5.57
CA GLU A 35 -3.07 0.56 -6.01
C GLU A 35 -3.98 0.33 -7.23
N LYS A 36 -3.84 -0.80 -7.95
CA LYS A 36 -4.79 -1.17 -9.02
C LYS A 36 -6.15 -1.59 -8.49
N VAL A 37 -6.25 -1.92 -7.20
CA VAL A 37 -7.53 -2.26 -6.57
C VAL A 37 -8.21 -0.97 -6.10
N SER A 38 -9.40 -0.69 -6.65
CA SER A 38 -10.14 0.52 -6.35
C SER A 38 -10.39 0.69 -4.85
N GLY A 39 -10.04 1.86 -4.31
CA GLY A 39 -10.25 2.21 -2.91
C GLY A 39 -9.18 1.69 -1.95
N ILE A 40 -8.07 1.12 -2.43
CA ILE A 40 -6.93 0.71 -1.59
C ILE A 40 -5.75 1.65 -1.82
N GLU A 41 -5.14 2.09 -0.72
CA GLU A 41 -3.91 2.90 -0.73
C GLU A 41 -2.71 2.05 -0.32
N ALA A 42 -1.57 2.24 -0.99
CA ALA A 42 -0.31 1.56 -0.66
C ALA A 42 0.82 2.57 -0.41
N ARG A 43 1.73 2.26 0.51
CA ARG A 43 2.99 2.99 0.71
C ARG A 43 4.16 2.08 1.03
#